data_AF-A0A1V8SUF6-F1
#
_entry.id   AF-A0A1V8SUF6-F1
#
_cell.length_a   1.000
_cell.length_b   1.000
_cell.length_c   1.000
_cell.angle_alpha   90.00
_cell.angle_beta   90.00
_cell.angle_gamma   90.00
#
_symmetry.space_group_name_H-M   'P 1'
#
loop_
_entity.id
_entity.type
_entity.pdbx_description
1 polymer ?
#
loop_
_entity_poly.entity_id
_entity_poly.type
_entity_poly.pdbx_seq_one_letter_code
_entity_poly.pdbx_strand_id
1 'polypeptide(L)'
;MVVQSAEFKKAQEDSRKMTTQPPNDDLLEMYGLFKQGTGETKFADAPKPGMFDIKGKAKYNAWEKVKDMKPEEAQKKYVTVVKGLVAKYK
;
A
#
# COMPACT_ATOMS: atom_id res chain seq x y z
N MET A 1 -5.47 13.90 -5.25
CA MET A 1 -4.60 13.73 -4.07
C MET A 1 -5.38 14.02 -2.83
N VAL A 2 -5.26 13.15 -1.83
CA VAL A 2 -5.89 13.32 -0.52
C VAL A 2 -4.83 13.82 0.45
N VAL A 3 -5.26 14.58 1.46
CA VAL A 3 -4.36 15.03 2.52
C VAL A 3 -3.81 13.80 3.25
N GLN A 4 -2.49 13.66 3.23
CA GLN A 4 -1.79 12.56 3.91
C GLN A 4 -1.56 12.92 5.37
N SER A 5 -2.04 12.07 6.28
CA SER A 5 -1.80 12.20 7.73
C SER A 5 -0.31 12.13 8.07
N ALA A 6 0.08 12.75 9.18
CA ALA A 6 1.45 12.74 9.67
C ALA A 6 1.92 11.31 9.98
N GLU A 7 1.03 10.49 10.54
CA GLU A 7 1.28 9.08 10.84
C GLU A 7 1.51 8.25 9.58
N PHE A 8 0.75 8.53 8.51
CA PHE A 8 0.93 7.85 7.23
C PHE A 8 2.27 8.18 6.59
N LYS A 9 2.67 9.46 6.59
CA LYS A 9 4.02 9.88 6.12
C LYS A 9 5.13 9.22 6.93
N LYS A 10 5.01 9.23 8.26
CA LYS A 10 5.97 8.55 9.14
C LYS A 10 6.06 7.05 8.86
N ALA A 11 4.91 6.37 8.67
CA ALA A 11 4.91 4.97 8.31
C ALA A 11 5.58 4.71 6.95
N GLN A 12 5.42 5.58 5.96
CA GLN A 12 6.14 5.45 4.69
C GLN A 12 7.66 5.53 4.91
N GLU A 13 8.14 6.45 5.74
CA GLU A 13 9.56 6.54 6.09
C GLU A 13 10.05 5.31 6.85
N ASP A 14 9.29 4.86 7.86
CA ASP A 14 9.65 3.70 8.67
C ASP A 14 9.68 2.42 7.83
N SER A 15 8.79 2.29 6.85
CA SER A 15 8.80 1.16 5.92
C SER A 15 10.08 1.06 5.08
N ARG A 16 10.74 2.19 4.80
CA ARG A 16 12.00 2.23 4.04
C ARG A 16 13.22 1.89 4.89
N LYS A 17 13.08 1.94 6.22
CA LYS A 17 14.14 1.65 7.19
C LYS A 17 14.18 0.18 7.62
N MET A 18 13.24 -0.64 7.15
CA MET A 18 13.26 -2.08 7.42
C MET A 18 14.50 -2.72 6.79
N THR A 19 15.25 -3.48 7.58
CA THR A 19 16.49 -4.16 7.16
C THR A 19 16.20 -5.48 6.45
N THR A 20 15.08 -6.11 6.80
CA THR A 20 14.60 -7.37 6.21
C THR A 20 13.40 -7.10 5.33
N GLN A 21 13.41 -7.67 4.11
CA GLN A 21 12.29 -7.57 3.19
C GLN A 21 11.11 -8.42 3.70
N PRO A 22 9.92 -7.83 3.91
CA PRO A 22 8.73 -8.60 4.22
C PRO A 22 8.34 -9.59 3.10
N PRO A 23 7.58 -10.64 3.42
CA PRO A 23 6.92 -11.49 2.44
C PRO A 23 6.17 -10.70 1.37
N ASN A 24 6.07 -11.26 0.16
CA ASN A 24 5.41 -10.59 -0.96
C ASN A 24 3.96 -10.17 -0.66
N ASP A 25 3.22 -10.97 0.12
CA ASP A 25 1.83 -10.65 0.47
C ASP A 25 1.73 -9.37 1.31
N ASP A 26 2.65 -9.18 2.26
CA ASP A 26 2.73 -7.97 3.07
C ASP A 26 3.08 -6.75 2.20
N LEU A 27 4.01 -6.92 1.26
CA LEU A 27 4.38 -5.87 0.30
C LEU A 27 3.21 -5.48 -0.61
N LEU A 28 2.40 -6.45 -1.04
CA LEU A 28 1.23 -6.24 -1.88
C LEU A 28 0.10 -5.55 -1.11
N GLU A 29 -0.17 -5.96 0.14
CA GLU A 29 -1.14 -5.28 0.99
C GLU A 29 -0.74 -3.82 1.23
N MET A 30 0.53 -3.57 1.59
CA MET A 30 1.08 -2.22 1.73
C MET A 30 0.91 -1.40 0.45
N TYR A 31 1.19 -2.00 -0.71
CA TYR A 31 1.05 -1.33 -2.01
C TYR A 31 -0.39 -0.88 -2.26
N GLY A 32 -1.37 -1.77 -2.08
CA GLY A 32 -2.78 -1.44 -2.29
C GLY A 32 -3.25 -0.32 -1.37
N LEU A 33 -2.95 -0.44 -0.07
CA LEU A 33 -3.30 0.56 0.95
C LEU A 33 -2.61 1.90 0.69
N PHE A 34 -1.35 1.88 0.25
CA PHE A 34 -0.63 3.10 -0.12
C PHE A 34 -1.30 3.80 -1.30
N LYS A 35 -1.58 3.07 -2.40
CA LYS A 35 -2.22 3.65 -3.59
C LYS A 35 -3.60 4.24 -3.28
N GLN A 36 -4.39 3.54 -2.47
CA GLN A 36 -5.70 4.05 -2.04
C GLN A 36 -5.58 5.24 -1.09
N GLY A 37 -4.63 5.19 -0.13
CA GLY A 37 -4.44 6.21 0.88
C GLY A 37 -3.85 7.53 0.37
N THR A 38 -3.01 7.49 -0.68
CA THR A 38 -2.50 8.72 -1.33
C THR A 38 -3.56 9.39 -2.20
N GLY A 39 -4.46 8.61 -2.80
CA GLY A 39 -5.51 9.11 -3.69
C GLY A 39 -4.95 9.92 -4.87
N GLU A 40 -3.74 9.58 -5.32
CA GLU A 40 -3.10 10.19 -6.50
C GLU A 40 -3.75 9.71 -7.81
N THR A 41 -4.21 8.47 -7.83
CA THR A 41 -4.86 7.83 -8.97
C THR A 41 -6.11 7.14 -8.44
N LYS A 42 -7.24 7.21 -9.15
CA LYS A 42 -8.40 6.37 -8.81
C LYS A 42 -8.15 4.98 -9.40
N PHE A 43 -8.64 3.94 -8.72
CA PHE A 43 -8.50 2.58 -9.23
C PHE A 43 -9.11 2.41 -10.64
N ALA A 44 -10.22 3.09 -10.93
CA ALA A 44 -10.86 3.07 -12.25
C ALA A 44 -9.96 3.58 -13.39
N ASP A 45 -9.02 4.48 -13.08
CA ASP A 45 -8.08 5.06 -14.04
C ASP A 45 -6.74 4.29 -14.07
N ALA A 46 -6.60 3.24 -13.27
CA ALA A 46 -5.38 2.45 -13.20
C ALA A 46 -5.22 1.61 -14.48
N PRO A 47 -4.05 1.65 -15.15
CA PRO A 47 -3.83 0.85 -16.34
C PRO A 47 -3.88 -0.63 -15.99
N LYS A 48 -4.69 -1.39 -16.75
CA LYS A 48 -4.75 -2.84 -16.58
C LYS A 48 -3.42 -3.47 -16.99
N PRO A 49 -2.81 -4.32 -16.15
CA PRO A 49 -1.56 -4.97 -16.47
C PRO A 49 -1.72 -5.96 -17.64
N GLY A 50 -0.68 -6.07 -18.48
CA GLY A 50 -0.67 -6.97 -19.63
C GLY A 50 -0.70 -8.46 -19.24
N MET A 51 -1.02 -9.33 -20.20
CA MET A 51 -1.20 -10.76 -19.94
C MET A 51 0.02 -11.43 -19.28
N PHE A 52 1.23 -11.01 -19.65
CA PHE A 52 2.49 -11.54 -19.15
C PHE A 52 3.07 -10.78 -17.94
N ASP A 53 2.41 -9.69 -17.49
CA ASP A 53 2.87 -8.91 -16.35
C ASP A 53 2.32 -9.46 -15.02
N ILE A 54 2.94 -10.54 -14.54
CA ILE A 54 2.55 -11.22 -13.30
C ILE A 54 2.65 -10.27 -12.09
N LYS A 55 3.72 -9.45 -12.03
CA LYS A 55 3.96 -8.53 -10.91
C LYS A 55 2.94 -7.38 -10.92
N GLY A 56 2.67 -6.80 -12.09
CA GLY A 56 1.65 -5.77 -12.24
C GLY A 56 0.26 -6.30 -11.92
N LYS A 57 -0.09 -7.52 -12.35
CA LYS A 57 -1.33 -8.19 -11.96
C LYS A 57 -1.46 -8.33 -10.45
N ALA A 58 -0.42 -8.78 -9.76
CA ALA A 58 -0.46 -8.91 -8.30
C ALA A 58 -0.69 -7.56 -7.61
N LYS A 59 0.01 -6.50 -8.05
CA LYS A 59 -0.17 -5.13 -7.55
C LYS A 59 -1.56 -4.57 -7.83
N TYR A 60 -2.05 -4.75 -9.05
CA TYR A 60 -3.40 -4.33 -9.46
C TYR A 60 -4.46 -5.03 -8.62
N ASN A 61 -4.36 -6.35 -8.45
CA ASN A 61 -5.29 -7.13 -7.62
C ASN A 61 -5.23 -6.71 -6.14
N ALA A 62 -4.04 -6.38 -5.62
CA ALA A 62 -3.91 -5.92 -4.25
C ALA A 62 -4.56 -4.55 -4.03
N TRP A 63 -4.42 -3.63 -5.00
CA TRP A 63 -5.14 -2.36 -4.96
C TRP A 63 -6.65 -2.54 -5.18
N GLU A 64 -7.06 -3.47 -6.05
CA GLU A 64 -8.47 -3.79 -6.28
C GLU A 64 -9.19 -4.19 -4.99
N LYS A 65 -8.55 -4.98 -4.13
CA LYS A 65 -9.11 -5.42 -2.85
C LYS A 65 -9.45 -4.27 -1.89
N VAL A 66 -8.88 -3.09 -2.09
CA VAL A 66 -9.06 -1.92 -1.23
C VAL A 66 -9.64 -0.71 -1.96
N LYS A 67 -10.06 -0.87 -3.22
CA LYS A 67 -10.51 0.24 -4.10
C LYS A 67 -11.71 1.01 -3.56
N ASP A 68 -12.55 0.35 -2.76
CA ASP A 68 -13.76 0.93 -2.17
C ASP A 68 -13.52 1.53 -0.77
N MET A 69 -12.32 1.38 -0.20
CA MET A 69 -11.98 1.99 1.08
C MET A 69 -11.83 3.49 0.95
N LYS A 70 -12.24 4.23 1.98
CA LYS A 70 -11.92 5.66 2.04
C LYS A 70 -10.40 5.86 2.17
N PRO A 71 -9.83 6.89 1.55
CA PRO A 71 -8.40 7.18 1.66
C PRO A 71 -7.91 7.28 3.10
N GLU A 72 -8.70 7.88 4.00
CA GLU A 72 -8.35 8.02 5.42
C GLU A 72 -8.31 6.66 6.14
N GLU A 73 -9.21 5.75 5.78
CA GLU A 73 -9.23 4.38 6.31
C GLU A 73 -8.04 3.57 5.79
N ALA A 74 -7.73 3.70 4.50
CA ALA A 74 -6.57 3.08 3.89
C ALA A 74 -5.26 3.57 4.53
N GLN A 75 -5.13 4.87 4.82
CA GLN A 75 -3.99 5.43 5.55
C GLN A 75 -3.85 4.84 6.95
N LYS A 76 -4.94 4.77 7.73
CA LYS A 76 -4.92 4.17 9.09
C LYS A 76 -4.52 2.70 9.06
N LYS A 77 -5.05 1.95 8.10
CA LYS A 77 -4.72 0.53 7.96
C LYS A 77 -3.26 0.34 7.52
N TYR A 78 -2.76 1.17 6.59
CA TYR A 78 -1.34 1.15 6.20
C TYR A 78 -0.42 1.38 7.38
N VAL A 79 -0.71 2.38 8.23
CA VAL A 79 0.08 2.65 9.44
C VAL A 79 0.10 1.43 10.37
N THR A 80 -1.03 0.76 10.53
CA THR A 80 -1.14 -0.44 11.38
C THR A 80 -0.28 -1.58 10.84
N VAL A 81 -0.38 -1.86 9.53
CA VAL A 81 0.42 -2.90 8.86
C VAL A 81 1.91 -2.60 8.99
N VAL A 82 2.35 -1.40 8.63
CA VAL A 82 3.78 -1.03 8.69
C VAL A 82 4.32 -1.14 10.11
N LYS A 83 3.59 -0.67 11.13
CA LYS A 83 4.03 -0.80 12.52
C LYS A 83 4.24 -2.27 12.91
N GLY A 84 3.34 -3.16 12.50
CA GLY A 84 3.48 -4.60 12.72
C GLY A 84 4.71 -5.18 12.02
N LEU A 85 4.94 -4.81 10.76
CA LEU A 85 6.08 -5.29 9.98
C LEU A 85 7.41 -4.77 10.53
N VAL A 86 7.51 -3.47 10.85
CA VAL A 86 8.71 -2.88 11.46
C VAL A 86 9.02 -3.53 12.81
N ALA A 87 8.00 -3.87 13.61
CA ALA A 87 8.22 -4.58 14.87
C ALA A 87 8.74 -6.01 14.66
N LYS A 88 8.33 -6.67 13.57
CA LYS A 88 8.70 -8.05 13.24
C LYS A 88 10.03 -8.18 12.50
N TYR A 89 10.41 -7.16 11.72
CA TYR A 89 11.55 -7.16 10.79
C TYR A 89 12.56 -6.05 11.09
N LYS A 90 12.67 -5.68 12.37
CA LYS A 90 13.59 -4.65 12.88
C LYS A 90 15.04 -5.01 12.62
#